data_AF-A0AAV2WG02-F1
#
_entry.id   AF-A0AAV2WG02-F1
#
_cell.length_a   1.000
_cell.length_b   1.000
_cell.length_c   1.000
_cell.angle_alpha   90.00
_cell.angle_beta   90.00
_cell.angle_gamma   90.00
#
_symmetry.space_group_name_H-M   'P 1'
#
loop_
_entity.id
_entity.type
_entity.pdbx_description
1 polymer ?
#
loop_
_entity_poly.entity_id
_entity_poly.type
_entity_poly.pdbx_seq_one_letter_code
_entity_poly.pdbx_strand_id
1 'polypeptide(L)'
;MTFDNVTTDMPSDLTSPAAEVSTEAPKKAPVKRAGKKTKTLELTLTVTGTADGEWHAELKQGSTYLTRGLAVAAAAVSRAARELHEDLSTPIDAVIEEARTQQAARVAALEAELEAARAALAGLD
;
A
#
# COMPACT_ATOMS: atom_id res chain seq x y z
N MET A 1 -16.96 7.66 65.96
CA MET A 1 -17.21 9.06 66.35
C MET A 1 -17.99 9.74 65.23
N THR A 2 -19.28 9.92 65.46
CA THR A 2 -20.20 10.78 64.72
C THR A 2 -19.91 12.23 65.09
N PHE A 3 -19.83 13.13 64.12
CA PHE A 3 -20.11 14.55 64.34
C PHE A 3 -20.76 15.13 63.09
N ASP A 4 -22.09 15.22 63.15
CA ASP A 4 -22.89 16.27 62.53
C ASP A 4 -22.27 17.64 62.81
N ASN A 5 -22.25 18.53 61.81
CA ASN A 5 -22.50 19.93 62.11
C ASN A 5 -23.29 20.62 61.01
N VAL A 6 -24.19 21.46 61.49
CA VAL A 6 -25.40 21.97 60.89
C VAL A 6 -25.16 23.28 60.13
N THR A 7 -26.03 23.51 59.15
CA THR A 7 -26.47 24.75 58.51
C THR A 7 -26.24 26.07 59.26
N THR A 8 -25.80 27.09 58.51
CA THR A 8 -26.12 28.52 58.70
C THR A 8 -25.99 29.14 57.31
N ASP A 9 -27.11 29.28 56.59
CA ASP A 9 -28.03 30.43 56.55
C ASP A 9 -27.39 31.71 55.98
N MET A 10 -27.97 32.16 54.86
CA MET A 10 -27.65 33.39 54.14
C MET A 10 -28.16 34.62 54.94
N PRO A 11 -27.76 35.85 54.60
CA PRO A 11 -28.64 36.57 53.67
C PRO A 11 -27.92 37.45 52.65
N SER A 12 -28.68 37.67 51.57
CA SER A 12 -28.51 38.62 50.49
C SER A 12 -28.02 40.00 50.92
N ASP A 13 -27.16 40.61 50.11
CA ASP A 13 -27.39 42.01 49.73
C ASP A 13 -26.98 42.28 48.29
N LEU A 14 -27.86 43.04 47.65
CA LEU A 14 -27.85 43.45 46.26
C LEU A 14 -26.73 44.47 46.04
N THR A 15 -26.06 44.44 44.89
CA THR A 15 -26.20 45.51 43.89
C THR A 15 -25.18 45.30 42.77
N SER A 16 -25.70 45.23 41.54
CA SER A 16 -24.96 45.65 40.35
C SER A 16 -25.05 47.19 40.30
N PRO A 17 -24.05 47.91 39.75
CA PRO A 17 -24.19 48.19 38.32
C PRO A 17 -22.86 48.21 37.54
N ALA A 18 -23.02 47.79 36.29
CA ALA A 18 -22.45 48.41 35.09
C ALA A 18 -20.93 48.66 35.01
N ALA A 19 -20.37 47.88 34.10
CA ALA A 19 -19.51 48.34 33.00
C ALA A 19 -18.01 48.53 33.27
N GLU A 20 -17.29 47.82 32.39
CA GLU A 20 -16.03 48.19 31.75
C GLU A 20 -14.78 47.33 32.03
N VAL A 21 -14.23 46.93 30.88
CA VAL A 21 -12.86 46.55 30.54
C VAL A 21 -12.44 45.09 30.72
N SER A 22 -12.66 44.36 29.62
CA SER A 22 -11.81 43.30 29.05
C SER A 22 -10.39 43.22 29.62
N THR A 23 -10.03 42.06 30.17
CA THR A 23 -8.67 41.50 30.04
C THR A 23 -8.78 39.99 29.90
N GLU A 24 -8.49 39.53 28.68
CA GLU A 24 -8.54 38.15 28.23
C GLU A 24 -7.39 37.36 28.86
N ALA A 25 -7.70 36.53 29.87
CA ALA A 25 -6.76 35.56 30.41
C ALA A 25 -6.78 34.29 29.54
N PRO A 26 -5.61 33.75 29.11
CA PRO A 26 -5.57 32.66 28.17
C PRO A 26 -6.07 31.37 28.82
N LYS A 27 -7.19 30.85 28.29
CA LYS A 27 -7.78 29.57 28.67
C LYS A 27 -6.76 28.45 28.40
N LYS A 28 -6.35 27.76 29.47
CA LYS A 28 -5.56 26.52 29.40
C LYS A 28 -6.25 25.54 28.44
N ALA A 29 -5.61 25.27 27.32
CA ALA A 29 -6.11 24.34 26.33
C ALA A 29 -6.21 22.93 26.93
N PRO A 30 -7.29 22.18 26.65
CA PRO A 30 -7.42 20.81 27.13
C PRO A 30 -6.37 19.93 26.46
N VAL A 31 -5.63 19.17 27.27
CA VAL A 31 -4.68 18.16 26.82
C VAL A 31 -5.45 17.14 25.96
N LYS A 32 -5.33 17.27 24.64
CA LYS A 32 -5.84 16.28 23.69
C LYS A 32 -5.10 14.98 23.93
N ARG A 33 -5.78 14.02 24.58
CA ARG A 33 -5.35 12.62 24.60
C ARG A 33 -5.14 12.21 23.15
N ALA A 34 -3.91 11.84 22.80
CA ALA A 34 -3.55 11.38 21.48
C ALA A 34 -4.31 10.08 21.20
N GLY A 35 -5.48 10.21 20.57
CA GLY A 35 -6.21 9.09 20.00
C GLY A 35 -5.25 8.37 19.06
N LYS A 36 -5.10 7.07 19.29
CA LYS A 36 -4.31 6.17 18.45
C LYS A 36 -5.02 6.12 17.10
N LYS A 37 -4.71 7.10 16.23
CA LYS A 37 -5.22 7.16 14.87
C LYS A 37 -4.72 5.90 14.17
N THR A 38 -5.65 5.03 13.79
CA THR A 38 -5.47 4.04 12.75
C THR A 38 -4.93 4.80 11.54
N LYS A 39 -3.61 4.86 11.38
CA LYS A 39 -2.97 5.50 10.24
C LYS A 39 -3.32 4.63 9.05
N THR A 40 -4.28 5.05 8.24
CA THR A 40 -4.49 4.49 6.91
C THR A 40 -3.17 4.65 6.17
N LEU A 41 -2.47 3.52 5.96
CA LEU A 41 -1.23 3.50 5.20
C LEU A 41 -1.61 3.33 3.74
N GLU A 42 -1.56 4.39 2.96
CA GLU A 42 -1.71 4.32 1.52
C GLU A 42 -0.41 3.76 0.92
N LEU A 43 -0.44 2.49 0.52
CA LEU A 43 0.61 1.86 -0.27
C LEU A 43 0.15 1.77 -1.73
N THR A 44 1.02 2.20 -2.65
CA THR A 44 0.85 2.04 -4.09
C THR A 44 1.90 1.06 -4.58
N LEU A 45 1.47 -0.12 -5.01
CA LEU A 45 2.31 -1.11 -5.67
C LEU A 45 2.06 -1.02 -7.18
N THR A 46 3.09 -0.64 -7.94
CA THR A 46 3.08 -0.67 -9.40
C THR A 46 3.81 -1.90 -9.87
N VAL A 47 3.19 -2.68 -10.75
CA VAL A 47 3.80 -3.86 -11.36
C VAL A 47 3.84 -3.64 -12.87
N THR A 48 5.03 -3.79 -13.46
CA THR A 48 5.26 -3.67 -14.91
C THR A 48 5.76 -5.00 -15.44
N GLY A 49 4.96 -5.66 -16.25
CA GLY A 49 5.31 -6.88 -16.97
C GLY A 49 5.59 -6.60 -18.44
N THR A 50 6.60 -7.25 -19.00
CA THR A 50 6.86 -7.28 -20.44
C THR A 50 6.47 -8.63 -21.03
N ALA A 51 6.13 -8.65 -22.32
CA ALA A 51 5.79 -9.87 -23.05
C ALA A 51 6.95 -10.88 -23.15
N ASP A 52 8.17 -10.47 -22.78
CA ASP A 52 9.34 -11.36 -22.66
C ASP A 52 9.44 -12.06 -21.30
N GLY A 53 8.45 -11.87 -20.41
CA GLY A 53 8.42 -12.54 -19.10
C GLY A 53 9.24 -11.83 -18.03
N GLU A 54 9.74 -10.63 -18.31
CA GLU A 54 10.43 -9.79 -17.32
C GLU A 54 9.42 -8.90 -16.59
N TRP A 55 9.30 -9.10 -15.28
CA TRP A 55 8.38 -8.35 -14.42
C TRP A 55 9.15 -7.57 -13.37
N HIS A 56 8.77 -6.32 -13.19
CA HIS A 56 9.31 -5.42 -12.18
C HIS A 56 8.20 -4.93 -11.25
N ALA A 57 8.51 -4.82 -9.97
CA ALA A 57 7.61 -4.21 -8.99
C ALA A 57 8.25 -2.98 -8.34
N GLU A 58 7.41 -1.96 -8.14
CA GLU A 58 7.74 -0.74 -7.44
C GLU A 58 6.72 -0.51 -6.34
N LEU A 59 7.19 -0.33 -5.11
CA LEU A 59 6.34 -0.06 -3.96
C LEU A 59 6.56 1.36 -3.45
N LYS A 60 5.48 2.11 -3.30
CA LYS A 60 5.44 3.46 -2.76
C LYS A 60 4.52 3.51 -1.54
N GLN A 61 4.87 4.27 -0.52
CA GLN A 61 4.01 4.60 0.62
C GLN A 61 3.84 6.11 0.69
N GLY A 62 2.62 6.58 0.42
CA GLY A 62 2.33 8.00 0.22
C GLY A 62 3.20 8.61 -0.89
N SER A 63 4.22 9.37 -0.49
CA SER A 63 5.17 10.05 -1.39
C SER A 63 6.53 9.35 -1.50
N THR A 64 6.82 8.38 -0.63
CA THR A 64 8.14 7.76 -0.50
C THR A 64 8.18 6.43 -1.23
N TYR A 65 9.23 6.19 -2.02
CA TYR A 65 9.48 4.87 -2.61
C TYR A 65 10.14 3.97 -1.58
N LEU A 66 9.53 2.82 -1.29
CA LEU A 66 10.08 1.77 -0.45
C LEU A 66 10.99 0.84 -1.24
N THR A 67 10.62 0.54 -2.50
CA THR A 67 11.37 -0.40 -3.34
C THR A 67 11.16 -0.04 -4.80
N ARG A 68 12.23 -0.10 -5.61
CA ARG A 68 12.22 0.16 -7.06
C ARG A 68 12.94 -0.95 -7.80
N GLY A 69 12.42 -1.30 -8.98
CA GLY A 69 13.06 -2.26 -9.89
C GLY A 69 13.22 -3.65 -9.28
N LEU A 70 12.31 -4.08 -8.41
CA LEU A 70 12.38 -5.43 -7.86
C LEU A 70 12.03 -6.41 -8.98
N ALA A 71 12.96 -7.26 -9.40
CA ALA A 71 12.68 -8.34 -10.33
C ALA A 71 11.71 -9.32 -9.66
N VAL A 72 10.56 -9.54 -10.28
CA VAL A 72 9.52 -10.45 -9.80
C VAL A 72 9.34 -11.56 -10.83
N ALA A 73 9.10 -12.78 -10.39
CA ALA A 73 8.70 -13.85 -11.28
C ALA A 73 7.23 -13.67 -11.68
N ALA A 74 6.91 -13.86 -12.97
CA ALA A 74 5.53 -13.87 -13.47
C ALA A 74 4.58 -14.72 -12.59
N ALA A 75 5.02 -15.94 -12.22
CA ALA A 75 4.25 -16.84 -11.36
C ALA A 75 4.01 -16.29 -9.94
N ALA A 76 4.91 -15.46 -9.42
CA ALA A 76 4.72 -14.80 -8.12
C ALA A 76 3.73 -13.63 -8.23
N VAL A 77 3.75 -12.88 -9.35
CA VAL A 77 2.76 -11.82 -9.63
C VAL A 77 1.35 -12.42 -9.71
N SER A 78 1.17 -13.52 -10.42
CA SER A 78 -0.11 -14.25 -10.50
C SER A 78 -0.63 -14.67 -9.12
N ARG A 79 0.23 -15.28 -8.29
CA ARG A 79 -0.16 -15.68 -6.92
C ARG A 79 -0.53 -14.47 -6.05
N ALA A 80 0.27 -13.41 -6.08
CA ALA A 80 -0.01 -12.20 -5.31
C ALA A 80 -1.31 -11.53 -5.79
N ALA A 81 -1.54 -11.47 -7.11
CA ALA A 81 -2.78 -10.94 -7.68
C ALA A 81 -4.00 -11.74 -7.22
N ARG A 82 -3.92 -13.08 -7.18
CA ARG A 82 -5.00 -13.93 -6.64
C ARG A 82 -5.27 -13.68 -5.15
N GLU A 83 -4.24 -13.37 -4.38
CA GLU A 83 -4.38 -13.02 -2.96
C GLU A 83 -4.99 -11.62 -2.76
N LEU A 84 -4.79 -10.70 -3.71
CA LEU A 84 -5.38 -9.36 -3.72
C LEU A 84 -6.84 -9.38 -4.22
N HIS A 85 -7.08 -9.92 -5.42
CA HIS A 85 -8.41 -10.09 -6.03
C HIS A 85 -8.37 -10.98 -7.29
N GLU A 86 -9.36 -11.85 -7.47
CA GLU A 86 -9.45 -12.75 -8.63
C GLU A 86 -9.56 -12.03 -9.99
N ASP A 87 -10.27 -10.90 -10.03
CA ASP A 87 -10.39 -10.06 -11.23
C ASP A 87 -9.05 -9.49 -11.73
N LEU A 88 -8.06 -9.31 -10.84
CA LEU A 88 -6.73 -8.86 -11.24
C LEU A 88 -5.89 -10.04 -11.75
N SER A 89 -6.10 -11.24 -11.22
CA SER A 89 -5.35 -12.43 -11.60
C SER A 89 -5.66 -12.92 -13.01
N THR A 90 -6.93 -12.89 -13.43
CA THR A 90 -7.37 -13.38 -14.74
C THR A 90 -6.62 -12.73 -15.93
N PRO A 91 -6.55 -11.39 -16.06
CA PRO A 91 -5.82 -10.76 -17.16
C PRO A 91 -4.30 -10.95 -17.05
N ILE A 92 -3.76 -11.04 -15.84
CA ILE A 92 -2.32 -11.26 -15.62
C ILE A 92 -1.94 -12.68 -16.06
N ASP A 93 -2.72 -13.69 -15.68
CA ASP A 93 -2.51 -15.08 -16.05
C ASP A 93 -2.58 -15.26 -17.58
N ALA A 94 -3.53 -14.60 -18.24
CA ALA A 94 -3.62 -14.62 -19.71
C ALA A 94 -2.36 -14.06 -20.38
N VAL A 95 -1.84 -12.92 -19.91
CA VAL A 95 -0.60 -12.32 -20.46
C VAL A 95 0.62 -13.21 -20.20
N ILE A 96 0.70 -13.85 -19.03
CA ILE A 96 1.80 -14.76 -18.68
C ILE A 96 1.81 -16.00 -19.57
N GLU A 97 0.64 -16.60 -19.82
CA GLU A 97 0.54 -17.78 -20.68
C GLU A 97 0.80 -17.45 -22.16
N GLU A 98 0.40 -16.26 -22.63
CA GLU A 98 0.77 -15.79 -23.96
C GLU A 98 2.30 -15.60 -24.08
N ALA A 99 2.93 -14.97 -23.09
CA ALA A 99 4.38 -14.80 -23.03
C ALA A 99 5.12 -16.15 -23.05
N ARG A 100 4.66 -17.13 -22.25
CA ARG A 100 5.21 -18.49 -22.24
C ARG A 100 5.08 -19.15 -23.61
N THR A 101 3.94 -18.98 -24.27
CA THR A 101 3.69 -19.54 -25.62
C THR A 101 4.63 -18.92 -26.66
N GLN A 102 4.81 -17.60 -26.62
CA GLN A 102 5.74 -16.90 -27.52
C GLN A 102 7.19 -17.32 -27.27
N GLN A 103 7.60 -17.45 -26.01
CA GLN A 103 8.94 -17.94 -25.67
C GLN A 103 9.16 -19.38 -26.16
N ALA A 104 8.18 -20.26 -25.95
CA ALA A 104 8.24 -21.65 -26.42
C ALA A 104 8.32 -21.73 -27.95
N ALA A 105 7.56 -20.90 -28.67
CA ALA A 105 7.62 -20.81 -30.12
C ALA A 105 8.99 -20.31 -30.63
N ARG A 106 9.57 -19.29 -29.97
CA ARG A 106 10.92 -18.81 -30.28
C ARG A 106 11.98 -19.89 -30.07
N VAL A 107 11.89 -20.64 -28.96
CA VAL A 107 12.81 -21.76 -28.68
C VAL A 107 12.66 -22.87 -29.72
N ALA A 108 11.43 -23.28 -30.05
CA ALA A 108 11.19 -24.33 -31.04
C ALA A 108 11.70 -23.95 -32.45
N ALA A 109 11.56 -22.68 -32.84
CA ALA A 109 12.11 -22.20 -34.11
C ALA A 109 13.64 -22.25 -34.14
N LEU A 110 14.28 -21.77 -33.07
CA LEU A 110 15.74 -21.80 -32.93
C LEU A 110 16.31 -23.23 -32.86
N GLU A 111 15.60 -24.14 -32.19
CA GLU A 111 15.99 -25.55 -32.13
C GLU A 111 15.89 -26.23 -33.51
N ALA A 112 14.87 -25.91 -34.31
CA ALA A 112 14.76 -26.41 -35.68
C ALA A 112 15.90 -25.90 -36.58
N GLU A 113 16.30 -24.63 -36.41
CA GLU A 113 17.46 -24.07 -37.12
C GLU A 113 18.78 -24.75 -36.71
N LEU A 114 18.96 -25.02 -35.41
CA LEU A 114 20.13 -25.74 -34.90
C LEU A 114 20.17 -27.20 -35.37
N GLU A 115 19.03 -27.88 -35.43
CA GLU A 115 18.95 -29.25 -35.91
C GLU A 115 19.27 -29.34 -37.41
N ALA A 116 18.73 -28.41 -38.22
CA ALA A 116 19.06 -28.31 -39.64
C ALA A 116 20.55 -28.05 -39.87
N ALA A 117 21.15 -27.15 -39.08
CA ALA A 117 22.58 -26.87 -39.14
C ALA A 117 23.44 -28.08 -38.72
N ARG A 118 23.03 -28.83 -37.70
CA ARG A 118 23.71 -30.08 -37.28
C ARG A 118 23.62 -31.17 -38.35
N ALA A 119 22.45 -31.34 -38.98
CA ALA A 119 22.27 -32.34 -40.03
C ALA A 119 23.12 -32.04 -41.27
N ALA A 120 23.23 -30.76 -41.66
CA ALA A 120 24.08 -30.34 -42.76
C ALA A 120 25.57 -30.63 -42.49
N LEU A 121 26.03 -30.40 -41.26
CA LEU A 121 27.41 -30.72 -40.86
C LEU A 121 27.68 -32.23 -40.88
N ALA A 122 26.75 -33.05 -40.38
CA ALA A 122 26.89 -34.51 -40.36
C ALA A 122 26.91 -35.16 -41.76
N GLY A 123 26.44 -34.47 -42.80
CA GLY A 123 26.53 -34.92 -44.19
C GLY A 123 27.84 -34.56 -44.90
N LEU A 124 28.74 -33.83 -44.23
CA LEU A 124 30.04 -33.39 -44.76
C LEU A 124 31.23 -34.22 -44.23
N ASP A 125 31.02 -35.04 -43.20
CA ASP A 125 31.94 -36.08 -42.71
C ASP A 125 31.63 -37.45 -43.34
#